data_AF-A0A6N9BFS2-F1
#
_entry.id   AF-A0A6N9BFS2-F1
#
_cell.length_a   1.000
_cell.length_b   1.000
_cell.length_c   1.000
_cell.angle_alpha   90.00
_cell.angle_beta   90.00
_cell.angle_gamma   90.00
#
_symmetry.space_group_name_H-M   'P 1'
#
loop_
_entity.id
_entity.type
_entity.pdbx_description
1 polymer ?
#
loop_
_entity_poly.entity_id
_entity_poly.type
_entity_poly.pdbx_seq_one_letter_code
_entity_poly.pdbx_strand_id
1 'polypeptide(L)'
;MPPNPLRPQEGDDSPWGAIDAAELLADGIVSVHTPSHGGIWLSDARLAQMPPDQRSTDGWYEEDCEAAFPLRRFRDEVLHAFPADRLDPYIDAAMAWCGGSFATIAMNRTP
;
A
#
# COMPACT_ATOMS: atom_id res chain seq x y z
N MET A 1 23.31 -3.39 -13.56
CA MET A 1 22.10 -3.34 -12.72
C MET A 1 21.02 -2.70 -13.57
N PRO A 2 19.83 -3.31 -13.77
CA PRO A 2 18.71 -2.49 -14.21
C PRO A 2 18.52 -1.37 -13.16
N PRO A 3 18.08 -0.17 -13.55
CA PRO A 3 17.68 0.82 -12.56
C PRO A 3 16.65 0.14 -11.64
N ASN A 4 16.80 0.37 -10.33
CA ASN A 4 15.72 0.20 -9.37
C ASN A 4 14.42 0.65 -10.07
N PRO A 5 13.31 -0.12 -10.09
CA PRO A 5 12.11 0.34 -10.78
C PRO A 5 11.83 1.75 -10.29
N LEU A 6 11.80 2.68 -11.24
CA LEU A 6 11.47 4.07 -10.92
C LEU A 6 10.14 4.00 -10.20
N ARG A 7 10.09 4.63 -9.02
CA ARG A 7 8.86 4.71 -8.24
C ARG A 7 7.71 5.17 -9.16
N PRO A 8 6.48 4.66 -8.99
CA PRO A 8 5.35 5.12 -9.78
C PRO A 8 5.19 6.64 -9.71
N GLN A 9 4.83 7.26 -10.83
CA GLN A 9 4.61 8.69 -10.99
C GLN A 9 3.23 8.95 -11.60
N GLU A 10 2.80 10.22 -11.55
CA GLU A 10 1.62 10.68 -12.30
C GLU A 10 1.75 10.32 -13.79
N GLY A 11 0.68 9.75 -14.34
CA GLY A 11 0.61 9.26 -15.72
C GLY A 11 1.10 7.83 -15.94
N ASP A 12 1.76 7.19 -14.96
CA ASP A 12 2.10 5.76 -15.04
C ASP A 12 0.85 4.89 -14.83
N ASP A 13 0.94 3.62 -15.25
CA ASP A 13 -0.13 2.63 -15.06
C ASP A 13 -0.07 2.00 -13.66
N SER A 14 -1.24 1.83 -13.05
CA SER A 14 -1.46 1.03 -11.83
C SER A 14 -2.53 -0.04 -12.08
N PRO A 15 -2.74 -0.99 -11.15
CA PRO A 15 -3.84 -1.95 -11.25
C PRO A 15 -5.24 -1.30 -11.37
N TRP A 16 -5.38 -0.04 -10.93
CA TRP A 16 -6.64 0.71 -10.95
C TRP A 16 -6.68 1.79 -12.05
N GLY A 17 -5.81 1.68 -13.05
CA GLY A 17 -5.72 2.61 -14.18
C GLY A 17 -4.58 3.63 -14.03
N ALA A 18 -4.63 4.67 -14.87
CA ALA A 18 -3.62 5.73 -14.89
C ALA A 18 -3.59 6.49 -13.55
N ILE A 19 -2.38 6.75 -13.07
CA ILE A 19 -2.14 7.46 -11.81
C ILE A 19 -2.39 8.96 -12.03
N ASP A 20 -3.33 9.53 -11.27
CA ASP A 20 -3.60 10.97 -11.21
C ASP A 20 -2.68 11.69 -10.22
N ALA A 21 -2.26 11.00 -9.17
CA ALA A 21 -1.31 11.53 -8.19
C ALA A 21 -0.48 10.42 -7.55
N ALA A 22 0.81 10.70 -7.32
CA ALA A 22 1.73 9.82 -6.60
C ALA A 22 2.47 10.60 -5.51
N GLU A 23 2.35 10.15 -4.25
CA GLU A 23 2.99 10.75 -3.09
C GLU A 23 4.02 9.79 -2.48
N LEU A 24 5.26 10.24 -2.32
CA LEU A 24 6.28 9.47 -1.62
C LEU A 24 6.05 9.57 -0.11
N LEU A 25 5.61 8.47 0.51
CA LEU A 25 5.41 8.41 1.96
C LEU A 25 6.70 8.13 2.72
N ALA A 26 7.60 7.35 2.14
CA ALA A 26 8.95 7.06 2.62
C ALA A 26 9.75 6.41 1.48
N ASP A 27 11.07 6.22 1.66
CA ASP A 27 11.90 5.60 0.62
C ASP A 27 11.39 4.19 0.27
N GLY A 28 10.98 4.02 -1.00
CA GLY A 28 10.40 2.80 -1.53
C GLY A 28 8.94 2.53 -1.13
N ILE A 29 8.22 3.54 -0.63
CA ILE A 29 6.79 3.46 -0.26
C ILE A 29 6.06 4.65 -0.89
N VAL A 30 5.14 4.38 -1.81
CA VAL A 30 4.40 5.42 -2.55
C VAL A 30 2.91 5.20 -2.39
N SER A 31 2.18 6.26 -2.06
CA SER A 31 0.73 6.31 -2.18
C SER A 31 0.37 6.74 -3.59
N VAL A 32 -0.49 6.00 -4.26
CA VAL A 32 -1.03 6.37 -5.57
C VAL A 32 -2.52 6.59 -5.49
N HIS A 33 -3.00 7.54 -6.27
CA HIS A 33 -4.40 7.83 -6.46
C HIS A 33 -4.72 7.82 -7.95
N THR A 34 -5.84 7.22 -8.31
CA THR A 34 -6.44 7.19 -9.64
C THR A 34 -7.88 7.72 -9.54
N PRO A 35 -8.55 8.05 -10.67
CA PRO A 35 -9.93 8.51 -10.65
C PRO A 35 -10.92 7.53 -10.01
N SER A 36 -10.59 6.23 -10.01
CA SER A 36 -11.47 5.17 -9.51
C SER A 36 -11.10 4.67 -8.13
N HIS A 37 -9.81 4.69 -7.77
CA HIS A 37 -9.31 4.05 -6.55
C HIS A 37 -7.90 4.55 -6.22
N GLY A 38 -7.22 3.88 -5.31
CA GLY A 38 -5.80 4.05 -5.05
C GLY A 38 -5.19 2.86 -4.36
N GLY A 39 -3.95 3.06 -3.89
CA GLY A 39 -3.26 2.08 -3.09
C GLY A 39 -1.84 2.48 -2.73
N ILE A 40 -1.13 1.54 -2.12
CA ILE A 40 0.28 1.67 -1.78
C ILE A 40 1.10 0.79 -2.71
N TRP A 41 2.17 1.36 -3.25
CA TRP A 41 3.21 0.64 -3.93
C TRP A 41 4.45 0.49 -3.06
N LEU A 42 5.02 -0.71 -3.05
CA LEU A 42 6.32 -0.99 -2.45
C LEU A 42 7.37 -1.29 -3.52
N SER A 43 8.55 -0.73 -3.34
CA SER A 43 9.75 -1.21 -4.04
C SER A 43 10.08 -2.67 -3.65
N ASP A 44 10.81 -3.37 -4.51
CA ASP A 44 11.25 -4.77 -4.25
C ASP A 44 11.96 -4.93 -2.90
N ALA A 45 12.77 -3.93 -2.52
CA ALA A 45 13.49 -3.91 -1.24
C ALA A 45 12.55 -3.82 -0.02
N ARG A 46 11.42 -3.12 -0.15
CA ARG A 46 10.40 -3.04 0.90
C ARG A 46 9.49 -4.26 0.88
N LEU A 47 9.11 -4.74 -0.30
CA LEU A 47 8.31 -5.95 -0.46
C LEU A 47 8.99 -7.18 0.16
N ALA A 48 10.32 -7.30 0.03
CA ALA A 48 11.11 -8.37 0.65
C ALA A 48 11.05 -8.38 2.19
N GLN A 49 10.70 -7.27 2.83
CA GLN A 49 10.56 -7.14 4.29
C GLN A 49 9.16 -7.46 4.80
N MET A 50 8.20 -7.64 3.90
CA MET A 50 6.82 -7.99 4.25
C MET A 50 6.73 -9.47 4.66
N PRO A 51 5.93 -9.80 5.70
CA PRO A 51 5.59 -11.19 6.02
C PRO A 51 4.97 -11.93 4.82
N PRO A 52 5.22 -13.24 4.63
CA PRO A 52 4.71 -13.97 3.46
C PRO A 52 3.19 -13.91 3.28
N ASP A 53 2.42 -13.86 4.37
CA ASP A 53 0.95 -13.79 4.38
C ASP A 53 0.38 -12.37 4.14
N GLN A 54 1.26 -11.37 4.08
CA GLN A 54 0.97 -9.95 3.81
C GLN A 54 1.83 -9.40 2.66
N ARG A 55 2.53 -10.27 1.92
CA ARG A 55 3.38 -9.87 0.79
C ARG A 55 2.58 -9.94 -0.50
N SER A 56 2.40 -8.79 -1.15
CA SER A 56 1.83 -8.73 -2.50
C SER A 56 2.75 -9.41 -3.50
N THR A 57 2.19 -9.96 -4.58
CA THR A 57 2.95 -10.59 -5.66
C THR A 57 3.49 -9.59 -6.69
N ASP A 58 2.90 -8.40 -6.79
CA ASP A 58 3.23 -7.37 -7.78
C ASP A 58 3.69 -6.04 -7.16
N GLY A 59 3.74 -5.97 -5.83
CA GLY A 59 4.16 -4.79 -5.08
C GLY A 59 3.05 -3.78 -4.81
N TRP A 60 1.84 -4.02 -5.33
CA TRP A 60 0.67 -3.18 -5.10
C TRP A 60 -0.20 -3.69 -3.96
N TYR A 61 -0.77 -2.74 -3.23
CA TYR A 61 -1.67 -2.96 -2.11
C TYR A 61 -2.86 -2.02 -2.26
N GLU A 62 -4.06 -2.56 -2.43
CA GLU A 62 -5.29 -1.79 -2.57
C GLU A 62 -5.64 -0.96 -1.32
N GLU A 63 -6.20 0.26 -1.52
CA GLU A 63 -6.36 1.28 -0.47
C GLU A 63 -7.38 0.97 0.64
N ASP A 64 -8.34 0.06 0.47
CA ASP A 64 -9.40 -0.17 1.45
C ASP A 64 -9.03 -1.24 2.49
N CYS A 65 -8.17 -2.17 2.11
CA CYS A 65 -7.75 -3.26 3.00
C CYS A 65 -6.24 -3.46 3.02
N GLU A 66 -5.65 -3.70 1.84
CA GLU A 66 -4.32 -4.26 1.75
C GLU A 66 -3.25 -3.23 2.12
N ALA A 67 -3.49 -1.96 1.81
CA ALA A 67 -2.60 -0.84 2.10
C ALA A 67 -2.33 -0.66 3.61
N ALA A 68 -3.20 -1.16 4.49
CA ALA A 68 -2.93 -1.18 5.92
C ALA A 68 -1.74 -2.09 6.29
N PHE A 69 -1.42 -3.11 5.50
CA PHE A 69 -0.26 -3.99 5.77
C PHE A 69 1.08 -3.25 5.68
N PRO A 70 1.45 -2.64 4.54
CA PRO A 70 2.70 -1.89 4.44
C PRO A 70 2.71 -0.67 5.37
N LEU A 71 1.59 0.03 5.50
CA LEU A 71 1.49 1.20 6.37
C LEU A 71 1.69 0.85 7.85
N ARG A 72 1.17 -0.28 8.32
CA ARG A 72 1.46 -0.80 9.67
C ARG A 72 2.89 -1.29 9.79
N ARG A 73 3.43 -1.97 8.78
CA ARG A 73 4.77 -2.55 8.80
C ARG A 73 5.88 -1.49 8.87
N PHE A 74 5.66 -0.34 8.23
CA PHE A 74 6.61 0.76 8.13
C PHE A 74 6.08 2.04 8.80
N ARG A 75 5.20 1.88 9.79
CA ARG A 75 4.47 2.97 10.45
C ARG A 75 5.36 4.16 10.78
N ASP A 76 6.44 3.92 11.53
CA ASP A 76 7.33 4.99 12.01
C ASP A 76 8.01 5.75 10.86
N GLU A 77 8.27 5.08 9.74
CA GLU A 77 8.89 5.70 8.57
C GLU A 77 7.93 6.63 7.83
N VAL A 78 6.64 6.30 7.79
CA VAL A 78 5.63 7.06 7.03
C VAL A 78 5.01 8.22 7.82
N LEU A 79 5.22 8.31 9.14
CA LEU A 79 4.59 9.31 10.01
C LEU A 79 4.86 10.78 9.60
N HIS A 80 5.95 11.04 8.89
CA HIS A 80 6.29 12.39 8.43
C HIS A 80 5.39 12.88 7.28
N ALA A 81 4.88 11.95 6.46
CA ALA A 81 3.98 12.24 5.34
C ALA A 81 2.52 11.90 5.68
N PHE A 82 2.31 10.85 6.48
CA PHE A 82 1.00 10.38 6.92
C PHE A 82 0.94 10.37 8.46
N PRO A 83 0.55 11.49 9.09
CA PRO A 83 0.58 11.63 10.55
C PRO A 83 -0.32 10.63 11.28
N ALA A 84 0.08 10.29 12.51
CA ALA A 84 -0.53 9.24 13.32
C ALA A 84 -2.05 9.40 13.54
N ASP A 85 -2.53 10.64 13.67
CA ASP A 85 -3.96 10.95 13.87
C ASP A 85 -4.84 10.57 12.67
N ARG A 86 -4.26 10.45 11.47
CA ARG A 86 -4.94 9.94 10.28
C ARG A 86 -4.54 8.49 9.95
N LEU A 87 -3.29 8.12 10.20
CA LEU A 87 -2.75 6.79 9.88
C LEU A 87 -3.30 5.70 10.79
N ASP A 88 -3.34 5.92 12.11
CA ASP A 88 -3.74 4.88 13.06
C ASP A 88 -5.22 4.49 12.89
N PRO A 89 -6.18 5.43 12.79
CA PRO A 89 -7.57 5.07 12.56
C PRO A 89 -7.78 4.35 11.22
N TYR A 90 -7.01 4.71 10.20
CA TYR A 90 -7.05 4.05 8.90
C TYR A 90 -6.59 2.59 9.01
N ILE A 91 -5.44 2.33 9.65
CA ILE A 91 -4.94 0.97 9.90
C ILE A 91 -5.95 0.17 10.72
N ASP A 92 -6.46 0.76 11.82
CA ASP A 92 -7.39 0.07 12.71
C ASP A 92 -8.69 -0.31 12.00
N ALA A 93 -9.25 0.60 11.19
CA ALA A 93 -10.46 0.34 10.43
C ALA A 93 -10.27 -0.79 9.40
N ALA A 94 -9.19 -0.73 8.62
CA ALA A 94 -8.88 -1.75 7.61
C ALA A 94 -8.61 -3.12 8.24
N MET A 95 -7.87 -3.17 9.35
CA MET A 95 -7.57 -4.41 10.06
C MET A 95 -8.82 -5.01 10.73
N ALA A 96 -9.73 -4.16 11.22
CA ALA A 96 -11.00 -4.62 11.80
C ALA A 96 -11.94 -5.18 10.73
N TRP A 97 -11.99 -4.57 9.55
CA TRP A 97 -12.89 -4.98 8.47
C TRP A 97 -12.34 -6.17 7.68
N CYS A 98 -11.08 -6.11 7.25
CA CYS A 98 -10.52 -7.06 6.29
C CYS A 98 -9.60 -8.10 6.94
N GLY A 99 -9.27 -7.94 8.22
CA GLY A 99 -8.38 -8.83 8.95
C GLY A 99 -6.90 -8.61 8.64
N GLY A 100 -6.05 -9.51 9.13
CA GLY A 100 -4.60 -9.32 9.16
C GLY A 100 -3.78 -10.09 8.11
N SER A 101 -4.42 -10.66 7.09
CA SER A 101 -3.73 -11.41 6.03
C SER A 101 -4.52 -11.35 4.72
N PHE A 102 -3.85 -11.57 3.58
CA PHE A 102 -4.53 -11.69 2.28
C PHE A 102 -5.60 -12.79 2.29
N ALA A 103 -5.36 -13.89 3.01
CA ALA A 103 -6.34 -14.97 3.16
C ALA A 103 -7.61 -14.49 3.89
N THR A 104 -7.47 -13.66 4.92
CA THR A 104 -8.61 -13.10 5.65
C THR A 104 -9.35 -12.05 4.83
N ILE A 105 -8.63 -11.21 4.06
CA ILE A 105 -9.23 -10.26 3.12
C ILE A 105 -10.12 -11.00 2.12
N ALA A 106 -9.61 -12.08 1.52
CA ALA A 106 -10.36 -12.86 0.55
C ALA A 106 -11.64 -13.47 1.13
N MET A 107 -11.64 -13.85 2.41
CA MET A 107 -12.83 -14.37 3.11
C MET A 107 -13.84 -13.26 3.41
N ASN A 108 -13.37 -12.09 3.87
CA ASN A 108 -14.22 -10.99 4.32
C ASN A 108 -14.78 -10.14 3.18
N ARG A 109 -14.17 -10.17 1.98
CA ARG A 109 -14.66 -9.47 0.77
C ARG A 109 -15.73 -10.25 0.00
N THR A 110 -16.12 -11.44 0.44
CA THR A 110 -17.19 -12.22 -0.19
C THR A 110 -18.55 -11.56 0.10
N PRO A 111 -19.41 -11.32 -0.90
CA PRO A 111 -20.70 -10.61 -0.74
C PRO A 111 -21.69 -11.30 0.22
#